data_AF-A0A6P3XTG1-F1
#
_entry.id   AF-A0A6P3XTG1-F1
#
_cell.length_a   1.000
_cell.length_b   1.000
_cell.length_c   1.000
_cell.angle_alpha   90.00
_cell.angle_beta   90.00
_cell.angle_gamma   90.00
#
_symmetry.space_group_name_H-M   'P 1'
#
loop_
_entity.id
_entity.type
_entity.pdbx_description
1 polymer ?
#
loop_
_entity_poly.entity_id
_entity_poly.type
_entity_poly.pdbx_seq_one_letter_code
_entity_poly.pdbx_strand_id
1 'polypeptide(L)'
;MGQSHNTTMTPTRVLFNEKGDNGLVLCDKYIPSELLVEIFCNSNLKTLLNCQLVCQRWKMLIQSYVWPKKVEMTLGKPFPRGKNIPWGVFYLICKKKPFERNLIKNHSGGDGVGRHWQIISQGGDQWAIENPPQGVPELPMTESVFEGKQNCFVTSYHFCFKTQQIDLIDEGFTPYVLDVLQPPIEVSEWYSCRWDCPAVYECQVRLLRDGMPLHPSFSSVDVFQLHDNLEGEKQNKWFRASHVFENYGTGVRKINFCHGGIDRSFWAGHYGSKMAGACVYVRVPPVQYTQDDLDTPPILDE
;
A
#
# COMPACT_ATOMS: atom_id res chain seq x y z
N MET A 1 -56.45 -36.83 27.55
CA MET A 1 -55.25 -36.81 26.70
C MET A 1 -55.67 -36.18 25.37
N GLY A 2 -55.09 -35.12 24.83
CA GLY A 2 -54.05 -34.20 25.27
C GLY A 2 -54.32 -32.84 24.60
N GLN A 3 -53.93 -31.76 25.27
CA GLN A 3 -53.99 -30.41 24.72
C GLN A 3 -52.77 -30.22 23.81
N SER A 4 -53.00 -29.97 22.52
CA SER A 4 -51.95 -29.52 21.60
C SER A 4 -51.96 -27.99 21.57
N HIS A 5 -51.12 -27.37 22.39
CA HIS A 5 -50.77 -25.95 22.21
C HIS A 5 -49.83 -25.83 21.01
N ASN A 6 -50.37 -25.42 19.86
CA ASN A 6 -49.56 -24.87 18.77
C ASN A 6 -49.19 -23.44 19.12
N THR A 7 -48.05 -23.27 19.79
CA THR A 7 -47.42 -21.97 19.97
C THR A 7 -46.63 -21.63 18.72
N THR A 8 -47.29 -21.00 17.74
CA THR A 8 -46.61 -20.39 16.60
C THR A 8 -45.88 -19.14 17.10
N MET A 9 -44.66 -19.31 17.61
CA MET A 9 -43.75 -18.20 17.87
C MET A 9 -43.27 -17.65 16.51
N THR A 10 -44.02 -16.73 15.93
CA THR A 10 -43.45 -15.79 14.96
C THR A 10 -42.48 -14.90 15.74
N PRO A 11 -41.17 -14.90 15.47
CA PRO A 11 -40.28 -13.94 16.08
C PRO A 11 -40.64 -12.56 15.51
N THR A 12 -41.43 -11.79 16.24
CA THR A 12 -41.72 -10.40 15.90
C THR A 12 -40.40 -9.67 16.00
N ARG A 13 -39.74 -9.41 14.86
CA ARG A 13 -38.55 -8.56 14.83
C ARG A 13 -38.95 -7.21 15.43
N VAL A 14 -38.27 -6.84 16.51
CA VAL A 14 -38.41 -5.50 17.09
C VAL A 14 -37.95 -4.49 16.05
N LEU A 15 -38.83 -3.58 15.65
CA LEU A 15 -38.47 -2.51 14.73
C LEU A 15 -37.43 -1.61 15.39
N PHE A 16 -36.45 -1.17 14.60
CA PHE A 16 -35.45 -0.24 15.08
C PHE A 16 -36.11 1.09 15.44
N ASN A 17 -35.84 1.58 16.65
CA ASN A 17 -36.29 2.87 17.15
C ASN A 17 -35.06 3.65 17.60
N GLU A 18 -34.77 4.77 16.92
CA GLU A 18 -33.64 5.64 17.23
C GLU A 18 -33.71 6.22 18.65
N LYS A 19 -34.91 6.49 19.16
CA LYS A 19 -35.16 6.99 20.52
C LYS A 19 -35.23 5.87 21.58
N GLY A 20 -35.19 4.61 21.16
CA GLY A 20 -35.20 3.47 22.08
C GLY A 20 -33.86 3.30 22.80
N ASP A 21 -33.77 2.40 23.75
CA ASP A 21 -32.52 2.01 24.45
C ASP A 21 -31.94 0.69 23.93
N ASN A 22 -32.61 0.02 22.98
CA ASN A 22 -32.16 -1.25 22.41
C ASN A 22 -30.71 -1.16 21.88
N GLY A 23 -29.84 -2.01 22.41
CA GLY A 23 -28.41 -2.00 22.13
C GLY A 23 -27.58 -1.04 22.98
N LEU A 24 -28.17 -0.26 23.90
CA LEU A 24 -27.43 0.55 24.89
C LEU A 24 -27.45 -0.08 26.29
N VAL A 25 -28.31 -1.07 26.53
CA VAL A 25 -28.36 -1.79 27.81
C VAL A 25 -27.51 -3.06 27.73
N LEU A 26 -26.48 -3.13 28.57
CA LEU A 26 -25.55 -4.27 28.68
C LEU A 26 -25.45 -4.67 30.15
N CYS A 27 -25.79 -5.93 30.48
CA CYS A 27 -25.83 -6.43 31.85
C CYS A 27 -26.68 -5.54 32.78
N ASP A 28 -27.89 -5.20 32.35
CA ASP A 28 -28.85 -4.33 33.06
C ASP A 28 -28.34 -2.92 33.37
N LYS A 29 -27.29 -2.47 32.66
CA LYS A 29 -26.74 -1.12 32.78
C LYS A 29 -26.86 -0.39 31.46
N TYR A 30 -27.37 0.83 31.52
CA TYR A 30 -27.34 1.75 30.38
C TYR A 30 -25.92 2.22 30.11
N ILE A 31 -25.47 2.11 28.87
CA ILE A 31 -24.17 2.55 28.37
C ILE A 31 -24.42 3.57 27.26
N PRO A 32 -24.02 4.84 27.44
CA PRO A 32 -24.06 5.84 26.37
C PRO A 32 -23.32 5.40 25.10
N SER A 33 -23.78 5.87 23.94
CA SER A 33 -23.23 5.50 22.63
C SER A 33 -21.74 5.76 22.53
N GLU A 34 -21.23 6.82 23.15
CA GLU A 34 -19.81 7.21 23.16
C GLU A 34 -18.95 6.16 23.84
N LEU A 35 -19.39 5.69 25.01
CA LEU A 35 -18.70 4.64 25.76
C LEU A 35 -18.78 3.30 25.03
N LEU A 36 -19.91 3.03 24.37
CA LEU A 36 -20.08 1.81 23.58
C LEU A 36 -19.16 1.80 22.35
N VAL A 37 -18.99 2.94 21.67
CA VAL A 37 -18.02 3.12 20.59
C VAL A 37 -16.60 2.88 21.11
N GLU A 38 -16.24 3.39 22.28
CA GLU A 38 -14.93 3.16 22.88
C GLU A 38 -14.68 1.68 23.19
N ILE A 39 -15.68 0.98 23.75
CA ILE A 39 -15.61 -0.48 23.98
C ILE A 39 -15.37 -1.23 22.66
N PHE A 40 -16.08 -0.87 21.60
CA PHE A 40 -15.90 -1.48 20.28
C PHE A 40 -14.56 -1.13 19.64
N CYS A 41 -14.06 0.09 19.82
CA CYS A 41 -12.73 0.48 19.35
C CYS A 41 -11.61 -0.36 19.98
N ASN A 42 -11.82 -0.91 21.18
CA ASN A 42 -10.88 -1.82 21.84
C ASN A 42 -11.10 -3.30 21.48
N SER A 43 -12.17 -3.63 20.76
CA SER A 43 -12.44 -5.00 20.30
C SER A 43 -11.65 -5.37 19.03
N ASN A 44 -11.34 -6.65 18.86
CA ASN A 44 -10.66 -7.14 17.66
C ASN A 44 -11.58 -7.11 16.42
N LEU A 45 -10.98 -7.10 15.23
CA LEU A 45 -11.71 -6.95 13.96
C LEU A 45 -12.78 -8.03 13.74
N LYS A 46 -12.51 -9.28 14.12
CA LYS A 46 -13.43 -10.41 13.91
C LYS A 46 -14.64 -10.32 14.84
N THR A 47 -14.42 -9.93 16.10
CA THR A 47 -15.50 -9.65 17.06
C THR A 47 -16.42 -8.55 16.54
N LEU A 48 -15.88 -7.47 15.98
CA LEU A 48 -16.68 -6.37 15.43
C LEU A 48 -17.57 -6.79 14.26
N LEU A 49 -17.16 -7.77 13.45
CA LEU A 49 -18.05 -8.34 12.43
C LEU A 49 -19.26 -9.03 13.04
N ASN A 50 -19.10 -9.73 14.17
CA ASN A 50 -20.20 -10.38 14.88
C ASN A 50 -21.06 -9.37 15.64
N CYS A 51 -20.46 -8.35 16.26
CA CYS A 51 -21.19 -7.30 16.99
C CYS A 51 -22.17 -6.55 16.07
N GLN A 52 -21.86 -6.38 14.78
CA GLN A 52 -22.78 -5.79 13.81
C GLN A 52 -24.05 -6.62 13.57
N LEU A 53 -24.08 -7.89 13.98
CA LEU A 53 -25.24 -8.78 13.84
C LEU A 53 -26.16 -8.77 15.07
N VAL A 54 -25.73 -8.13 16.17
CA VAL A 54 -26.47 -8.12 17.44
C VAL A 54 -27.75 -7.29 17.33
N CYS A 55 -27.63 -6.04 16.89
CA CYS A 55 -28.78 -5.16 16.64
C CYS A 55 -28.44 -4.05 15.65
N GLN A 56 -29.47 -3.38 15.13
CA GLN A 56 -29.32 -2.30 14.16
C GLN A 56 -28.48 -1.12 14.71
N ARG A 57 -28.62 -0.79 16.01
CA ARG A 57 -27.83 0.27 16.65
C ARG A 57 -26.33 -0.05 16.65
N TRP A 58 -25.95 -1.25 17.05
CA TRP A 58 -24.54 -1.67 17.05
C TRP A 58 -23.97 -1.64 15.64
N LYS A 59 -24.73 -2.12 14.65
CA LYS A 59 -24.34 -2.04 13.25
C LYS A 59 -24.05 -0.59 12.83
N MET A 60 -24.94 0.35 13.13
CA MET A 60 -24.75 1.77 12.79
C MET A 60 -23.53 2.37 13.49
N LEU A 61 -23.40 2.17 14.81
CA LEU A 61 -22.27 2.69 15.58
C LEU A 61 -20.93 2.15 15.06
N ILE A 62 -20.89 0.84 14.76
CA ILE A 62 -19.68 0.20 14.26
C ILE A 62 -19.32 0.70 12.86
N GLN A 63 -20.31 0.80 11.97
CA GLN A 63 -20.10 1.21 10.57
C GLN A 63 -19.71 2.68 10.44
N SER A 64 -20.36 3.57 11.18
CA SER A 64 -20.20 5.01 11.03
C SER A 64 -19.10 5.62 11.92
N TYR A 65 -18.77 4.99 13.06
CA TYR A 65 -17.85 5.60 14.04
C TYR A 65 -16.67 4.71 14.41
N VAL A 66 -16.92 3.43 14.74
CA VAL A 66 -15.86 2.53 15.22
C VAL A 66 -14.83 2.26 14.12
N TRP A 67 -15.27 1.91 12.91
CA TRP A 67 -14.36 1.59 11.82
C TRP A 67 -13.45 2.77 11.42
N PRO A 68 -13.96 3.99 11.18
CA PRO A 68 -13.12 5.16 10.95
C PRO A 68 -12.14 5.42 12.10
N LYS A 69 -12.62 5.43 13.34
CA LYS A 69 -11.78 5.66 14.53
C LYS A 69 -10.67 4.62 14.66
N LYS A 70 -10.97 3.34 14.38
CA LYS A 70 -9.94 2.28 14.38
C LYS A 70 -8.91 2.45 13.28
N VAL A 71 -9.28 2.98 12.11
CA VAL A 71 -8.30 3.30 11.05
C VAL A 71 -7.34 4.38 11.52
N GLU A 72 -7.85 5.46 12.10
CA GLU A 72 -7.01 6.55 12.64
C GLU A 72 -6.07 6.04 13.74
N MET A 73 -6.57 5.22 14.67
CA MET A 73 -5.75 4.54 15.69
C MET A 73 -4.67 3.64 15.06
N THR A 74 -4.99 2.93 13.97
CA THR A 74 -4.06 2.02 13.30
C THR A 74 -2.97 2.78 12.54
N LEU A 75 -3.32 3.90 11.92
CA LEU A 75 -2.41 4.72 11.12
C LEU A 75 -1.63 5.75 11.95
N GLY A 76 -2.09 6.05 13.17
CA GLY A 76 -1.55 7.11 14.02
C GLY A 76 -1.77 8.52 13.46
N LYS A 77 -2.69 8.68 12.52
CA LYS A 77 -2.99 9.95 11.84
C LYS A 77 -4.43 10.00 11.34
N PRO A 78 -4.98 11.20 11.08
CA PRO A 78 -6.32 11.36 10.51
C PRO A 78 -6.46 10.66 9.15
N PHE A 79 -7.67 10.20 8.84
CA PHE A 79 -8.03 9.60 7.56
C PHE A 79 -9.34 10.22 7.05
N PRO A 80 -9.51 10.43 5.73
CA PRO A 80 -10.73 11.07 5.19
C PRO A 80 -12.02 10.39 5.66
N ARG A 81 -12.99 11.20 6.11
CA ARG A 81 -14.31 10.77 6.59
C ARG A 81 -15.42 11.23 5.65
N GLY A 82 -15.45 10.67 4.44
CA GLY A 82 -16.56 10.94 3.51
C GLY A 82 -17.85 10.25 3.96
N LYS A 83 -19.01 10.94 3.87
CA LYS A 83 -20.35 10.40 4.20
C LYS A 83 -20.68 9.08 3.48
N ASN A 84 -20.01 8.79 2.36
CA ASN A 84 -20.27 7.63 1.50
C ASN A 84 -19.12 6.60 1.44
N ILE A 85 -18.12 6.67 2.32
CA ILE A 85 -17.06 5.64 2.33
C ILE A 85 -17.65 4.31 2.85
N PRO A 86 -17.64 3.22 2.05
CA PRO A 86 -18.17 1.94 2.52
C PRO A 86 -17.37 1.43 3.72
N TRP A 87 -18.05 0.96 4.77
CA TRP A 87 -17.37 0.50 6.01
C TRP A 87 -16.30 -0.58 5.77
N GLY A 88 -16.49 -1.39 4.72
CA GLY A 88 -15.54 -2.43 4.31
C GLY A 88 -14.17 -1.88 3.91
N VAL A 89 -14.09 -0.63 3.45
CA VAL A 89 -12.82 0.07 3.17
C VAL A 89 -12.00 0.19 4.45
N PHE A 90 -12.60 0.73 5.51
CA PHE A 90 -11.94 0.89 6.80
C PHE A 90 -11.53 -0.46 7.41
N TYR A 91 -12.40 -1.47 7.33
CA TYR A 91 -12.07 -2.84 7.77
C TYR A 91 -10.81 -3.37 7.07
N LEU A 92 -10.72 -3.21 5.74
CA LEU A 92 -9.57 -3.66 4.96
C LEU A 92 -8.31 -2.88 5.32
N ILE A 93 -8.40 -1.56 5.53
CA ILE A 93 -7.28 -0.74 5.99
C ILE A 93 -6.76 -1.25 7.35
N CYS A 94 -7.65 -1.47 8.33
CA CYS A 94 -7.25 -2.02 9.63
C CYS A 94 -6.64 -3.42 9.52
N LYS A 95 -7.18 -4.27 8.65
CA LYS A 95 -6.76 -5.67 8.50
C LYS A 95 -5.42 -5.80 7.78
N LYS A 96 -5.24 -5.06 6.68
CA LYS A 96 -4.11 -5.19 5.76
C LYS A 96 -2.99 -4.19 6.05
N LYS A 97 -3.29 -3.09 6.75
CA LYS A 97 -2.37 -1.97 7.01
C LYS A 97 -1.61 -1.58 5.72
N PRO A 98 -2.35 -1.19 4.67
CA PRO A 98 -1.78 -1.12 3.33
C PRO A 98 -0.86 0.11 3.14
N PHE A 99 -1.10 1.19 3.89
CA PHE A 99 -0.35 2.45 3.78
C PHE A 99 1.00 2.43 4.51
N GLU A 100 1.89 3.34 4.12
CA GLU A 100 3.16 3.66 4.82
C GLU A 100 4.14 2.49 4.97
N ARG A 101 4.10 1.54 4.04
CA ARG A 101 5.08 0.44 3.95
C ARG A 101 5.57 0.28 2.52
N ASN A 102 6.79 -0.25 2.39
CA ASN A 102 7.31 -0.61 1.08
C ASN A 102 6.54 -1.82 0.54
N LEU A 103 5.99 -1.69 -0.67
CA LEU A 103 5.31 -2.78 -1.37
C LEU A 103 6.28 -3.62 -2.22
N ILE A 104 7.49 -3.13 -2.48
CA ILE A 104 8.54 -3.91 -3.16
C ILE A 104 9.15 -4.89 -2.18
N LYS A 105 9.16 -6.17 -2.57
CA LYS A 105 9.84 -7.26 -1.87
C LYS A 105 11.27 -7.38 -2.39
N ASN A 106 12.19 -7.78 -1.52
CA ASN A 106 13.60 -7.98 -1.86
C ASN A 106 14.21 -6.76 -2.59
N HIS A 107 13.99 -5.56 -2.04
CA HIS A 107 14.31 -4.28 -2.68
C HIS A 107 15.81 -4.03 -2.89
N SER A 108 16.68 -4.74 -2.17
CA SER A 108 18.14 -4.62 -2.25
C SER A 108 18.85 -5.94 -2.55
N GLY A 109 18.12 -7.02 -2.81
CA GLY A 109 18.72 -8.31 -3.19
C GLY A 109 19.16 -9.22 -2.05
N GLY A 110 18.77 -8.92 -0.80
CA GLY A 110 19.08 -9.75 0.37
C GLY A 110 18.57 -11.20 0.27
N ASP A 111 17.50 -11.44 -0.50
CA ASP A 111 16.94 -12.78 -0.74
C ASP A 111 17.51 -13.45 -2.02
N GLY A 112 18.53 -12.85 -2.63
CA GLY A 112 19.08 -13.27 -3.92
C GLY A 112 18.31 -12.73 -5.13
N VAL A 113 18.83 -12.95 -6.34
CA VAL A 113 18.25 -12.40 -7.59
C VAL A 113 16.90 -13.02 -7.95
N GLY A 114 16.74 -14.33 -7.78
CA GLY A 114 15.59 -15.10 -8.29
C GLY A 114 14.34 -15.09 -7.41
N ARG A 115 14.34 -14.36 -6.29
CA ARG A 115 13.17 -14.27 -5.39
C ARG A 115 12.47 -12.93 -5.53
N HIS A 116 11.15 -12.99 -5.68
CA HIS A 116 10.21 -11.87 -5.81
C HIS A 116 10.31 -11.02 -7.09
N TRP A 117 11.43 -11.08 -7.80
CA TRP A 117 11.64 -10.41 -9.08
C TRP A 117 11.45 -11.38 -10.25
N GLN A 118 10.73 -10.94 -11.27
CA GLN A 118 10.72 -11.59 -12.57
C GLN A 118 11.86 -11.05 -13.42
N ILE A 119 12.78 -11.92 -13.83
CA ILE A 119 13.87 -11.54 -14.73
C ILE A 119 13.30 -11.41 -16.15
N ILE A 120 13.49 -10.24 -16.76
CA ILE A 120 13.11 -9.95 -18.15
C ILE A 120 14.28 -10.28 -19.06
N SER A 121 15.49 -9.87 -18.68
CA SER A 121 16.73 -10.20 -19.37
C SER A 121 17.90 -10.30 -18.39
N GLN A 122 18.90 -11.10 -18.74
CA GLN A 122 20.10 -11.33 -17.93
C GLN A 122 21.29 -11.64 -18.83
N GLY A 123 21.72 -10.67 -19.62
CA GLY A 123 22.86 -10.85 -20.52
C GLY A 123 24.22 -10.93 -19.80
N GLY A 124 25.25 -11.34 -20.52
CA GLY A 124 26.62 -11.42 -20.00
C GLY A 124 26.72 -12.45 -18.89
N ASP A 125 27.35 -12.07 -17.78
CA ASP A 125 27.49 -12.91 -16.58
C ASP A 125 26.24 -12.89 -15.68
N GLN A 126 25.12 -12.41 -16.23
CA GLN A 126 23.81 -12.32 -15.60
C GLN A 126 23.76 -11.30 -14.45
N TRP A 127 22.67 -11.33 -13.69
CA TRP A 127 22.50 -10.54 -12.48
C TRP A 127 23.29 -11.15 -11.33
N ALA A 128 23.94 -10.31 -10.51
CA ALA A 128 24.48 -10.72 -9.23
C ALA A 128 24.03 -9.81 -8.09
N ILE A 129 24.29 -10.27 -6.87
CA ILE A 129 24.18 -9.48 -5.65
C ILE A 129 25.59 -9.20 -5.15
N GLU A 130 25.84 -7.95 -4.78
CA GLU A 130 27.04 -7.56 -4.06
C GLU A 130 26.68 -7.18 -2.62
N ASN A 131 27.58 -7.48 -1.69
CA ASN A 131 27.50 -7.07 -0.30
C ASN A 131 28.91 -7.08 0.31
N PRO A 132 29.56 -5.92 0.53
CA PRO A 132 29.10 -4.58 0.16
C PRO A 132 29.21 -4.31 -1.36
N PRO A 133 28.67 -3.18 -1.87
CA PRO A 133 28.80 -2.79 -3.27
C PRO A 133 30.28 -2.57 -3.65
N GLN A 134 30.68 -3.05 -4.83
CA GLN A 134 32.08 -3.03 -5.28
C GLN A 134 32.35 -1.87 -6.23
N GLY A 135 33.48 -1.18 -6.04
CA GLY A 135 33.90 -0.09 -6.94
C GLY A 135 33.01 1.16 -6.88
N VAL A 136 32.22 1.31 -5.81
CA VAL A 136 31.40 2.49 -5.49
C VAL A 136 31.47 2.73 -3.97
N PRO A 137 31.08 3.91 -3.46
CA PRO A 137 30.96 4.11 -2.01
C PRO A 137 29.93 3.16 -1.40
N GLU A 138 30.01 2.95 -0.09
CA GLU A 138 28.97 2.23 0.65
C GLU A 138 27.59 2.90 0.48
N LEU A 139 26.52 2.09 0.56
CA LEU A 139 25.16 2.60 0.55
C LEU A 139 24.93 3.50 1.77
N PRO A 140 24.15 4.60 1.63
CA PRO A 140 23.92 5.54 2.71
C PRO A 140 23.34 4.89 3.98
N MET A 141 24.10 4.88 5.08
CA MET A 141 23.66 4.28 6.35
C MET A 141 22.51 5.04 7.03
N THR A 142 22.29 6.30 6.64
CA THR A 142 21.23 7.16 7.17
C THR A 142 19.86 6.86 6.58
N GLU A 143 19.79 6.10 5.49
CA GLU A 143 18.55 5.80 4.79
C GLU A 143 17.89 4.55 5.40
N SER A 144 16.70 4.74 5.97
CA SER A 144 15.97 3.68 6.68
C SER A 144 15.62 2.48 5.82
N VAL A 145 15.47 2.66 4.50
CA VAL A 145 15.19 1.58 3.54
C VAL A 145 16.24 0.48 3.58
N PHE A 146 17.50 0.79 3.91
CA PHE A 146 18.55 -0.22 3.90
C PHE A 146 18.63 -1.01 5.20
N GLU A 147 18.04 -0.53 6.30
CA GLU A 147 18.10 -1.19 7.62
C GLU A 147 19.56 -1.51 8.04
N GLY A 148 20.52 -0.66 7.68
CA GLY A 148 21.95 -0.87 7.92
C GLY A 148 22.61 -1.95 7.05
N LYS A 149 21.91 -2.53 6.08
CA LYS A 149 22.43 -3.54 5.14
C LYS A 149 23.12 -2.88 3.94
N GLN A 150 24.03 -3.61 3.30
CA GLN A 150 24.87 -3.13 2.20
C GLN A 150 24.70 -3.95 0.92
N ASN A 151 23.54 -4.61 0.77
CA ASN A 151 23.25 -5.38 -0.43
C ASN A 151 22.85 -4.47 -1.60
N CYS A 152 23.33 -4.76 -2.80
CA CYS A 152 22.77 -4.21 -4.03
C CYS A 152 22.72 -5.26 -5.14
N PHE A 153 21.81 -5.07 -6.09
CA PHE A 153 21.87 -5.76 -7.38
C PHE A 153 22.97 -5.13 -8.24
N VAL A 154 23.57 -5.92 -9.13
CA VAL A 154 24.52 -5.43 -10.14
C VAL A 154 24.27 -6.12 -11.48
N THR A 155 24.36 -5.35 -12.55
CA THR A 155 24.24 -5.81 -13.95
C THR A 155 25.60 -6.13 -14.57
N SER A 156 25.57 -6.87 -15.67
CA SER A 156 26.77 -7.27 -16.42
C SER A 156 26.98 -6.39 -17.68
N TYR A 157 27.77 -6.88 -18.64
CA TYR A 157 28.16 -6.21 -19.89
C TYR A 157 27.16 -6.37 -21.04
N HIS A 158 26.00 -6.96 -20.76
CA HIS A 158 24.83 -6.95 -21.63
C HIS A 158 23.58 -6.62 -20.82
N PHE A 159 22.52 -6.18 -21.51
CA PHE A 159 21.29 -5.71 -20.86
C PHE A 159 20.72 -6.73 -19.86
N CYS A 160 20.58 -6.26 -18.63
CA CYS A 160 19.97 -6.99 -17.54
C CYS A 160 18.78 -6.17 -17.03
N PHE A 161 17.58 -6.74 -17.10
CA PHE A 161 16.34 -6.12 -16.65
C PHE A 161 15.53 -7.09 -15.79
N LYS A 162 14.89 -6.55 -14.75
CA LYS A 162 13.96 -7.30 -13.90
C LYS A 162 12.79 -6.43 -13.49
N THR A 163 11.67 -7.08 -13.16
CA THR A 163 10.45 -6.39 -12.80
C THR A 163 9.73 -7.04 -11.63
N GLN A 164 8.97 -6.24 -10.89
CA GLN A 164 8.03 -6.70 -9.88
C GLN A 164 6.68 -6.04 -10.14
N GLN A 165 5.65 -6.86 -10.30
CA GLN A 165 4.28 -6.40 -10.40
C GLN A 165 3.63 -6.48 -9.02
N ILE A 166 3.05 -5.37 -8.58
CA ILE A 166 2.33 -5.23 -7.31
C ILE A 166 0.84 -5.16 -7.63
N ASP A 167 0.04 -6.06 -7.04
CA ASP A 167 -1.41 -5.99 -7.10
C ASP A 167 -1.94 -5.19 -5.90
N LEU A 168 -2.43 -3.98 -6.15
CA LEU A 168 -2.87 -3.08 -5.08
C LEU A 168 -4.13 -3.59 -4.37
N ILE A 169 -4.98 -4.37 -5.06
CA ILE A 169 -6.17 -4.95 -4.45
C ILE A 169 -5.76 -5.99 -3.41
N ASP A 170 -4.81 -6.87 -3.75
CA ASP A 170 -4.30 -7.90 -2.83
C ASP A 170 -3.57 -7.30 -1.62
N GLU A 171 -2.86 -6.19 -1.84
CA GLU A 171 -2.18 -5.42 -0.79
C GLU A 171 -3.17 -4.68 0.13
N GLY A 172 -4.45 -4.55 -0.25
CA GLY A 172 -5.54 -4.07 0.60
C GLY A 172 -6.13 -2.71 0.20
N PHE A 173 -5.75 -2.17 -0.95
CA PHE A 173 -6.32 -0.93 -1.49
C PHE A 173 -7.60 -1.23 -2.26
N THR A 174 -8.74 -0.72 -1.79
CA THR A 174 -10.00 -0.93 -2.49
C THR A 174 -10.11 -0.02 -3.73
N PRO A 175 -10.99 -0.34 -4.71
CA PRO A 175 -11.33 0.59 -5.79
C PRO A 175 -11.73 1.98 -5.29
N TYR A 176 -12.44 2.08 -4.15
CA TYR A 176 -12.79 3.37 -3.57
C TYR A 176 -11.54 4.17 -3.16
N VAL A 177 -10.57 3.52 -2.51
CA VAL A 177 -9.31 4.18 -2.12
C VAL A 177 -8.55 4.66 -3.36
N LEU A 178 -8.43 3.80 -4.38
CA LEU A 178 -7.62 4.11 -5.57
C LEU A 178 -8.30 5.09 -6.53
N ASP A 179 -9.63 5.01 -6.71
CA ASP A 179 -10.34 5.80 -7.72
C ASP A 179 -10.88 7.13 -7.15
N VAL A 180 -11.26 7.13 -5.86
CA VAL A 180 -11.90 8.30 -5.22
C VAL A 180 -10.90 9.06 -4.35
N LEU A 181 -10.20 8.37 -3.44
CA LEU A 181 -9.25 9.05 -2.55
C LEU A 181 -7.91 9.35 -3.23
N GLN A 182 -7.55 8.56 -4.26
CA GLN A 182 -6.33 8.71 -5.06
C GLN A 182 -5.09 9.06 -4.22
N PRO A 183 -4.74 8.26 -3.19
CA PRO A 183 -3.60 8.54 -2.34
C PRO A 183 -2.32 8.69 -3.17
N PRO A 184 -1.40 9.61 -2.80
CA PRO A 184 -0.10 9.71 -3.45
C PRO A 184 0.64 8.38 -3.43
N ILE A 185 1.19 7.98 -4.58
CA ILE A 185 2.01 6.79 -4.72
C ILE A 185 3.44 7.25 -4.96
N GLU A 186 4.28 7.10 -3.95
CA GLU A 186 5.69 7.46 -4.00
C GLU A 186 6.53 6.28 -4.43
N VAL A 187 7.42 6.50 -5.39
CA VAL A 187 8.38 5.50 -5.85
C VAL A 187 9.78 6.06 -5.81
N SER A 188 10.75 5.23 -5.41
CA SER A 188 12.15 5.64 -5.43
C SER A 188 13.10 4.46 -5.50
N GLU A 189 14.33 4.70 -5.94
CA GLU A 189 15.41 3.73 -5.90
C GLU A 189 16.77 4.42 -5.90
N TRP A 190 17.76 3.77 -5.28
CA TRP A 190 19.15 4.18 -5.35
C TRP A 190 19.87 3.43 -6.47
N TYR A 191 20.66 4.16 -7.26
CA TYR A 191 21.43 3.59 -8.36
C TYR A 191 22.82 4.21 -8.48
N SER A 192 23.76 3.47 -9.08
CA SER A 192 25.15 3.88 -9.24
C SER A 192 25.86 3.08 -10.33
N CYS A 193 27.10 3.44 -10.63
CA CYS A 193 28.06 2.64 -11.40
C CYS A 193 29.47 2.85 -10.87
N ARG A 194 30.38 1.95 -11.27
CA ARG A 194 31.74 1.93 -10.74
C ARG A 194 32.58 3.14 -11.15
N TRP A 195 33.60 3.45 -10.37
CA TRP A 195 34.59 4.49 -10.69
C TRP A 195 35.41 4.19 -11.97
N ASP A 196 35.60 2.91 -12.31
CA ASP A 196 36.43 2.45 -13.42
C ASP A 196 35.65 2.04 -14.67
N CYS A 197 34.31 1.95 -14.60
CA CYS A 197 33.48 1.53 -15.71
C CYS A 197 32.18 2.34 -15.78
N PRO A 198 31.97 3.12 -16.86
CA PRO A 198 30.69 3.77 -17.11
C PRO A 198 29.58 2.73 -17.33
N ALA A 199 28.34 3.12 -17.06
CA ALA A 199 27.18 2.26 -17.23
C ALA A 199 25.95 3.05 -17.68
N VAL A 200 24.93 2.34 -18.14
CA VAL A 200 23.58 2.89 -18.35
C VAL A 200 22.66 2.30 -17.29
N TYR A 201 21.91 3.17 -16.61
CA TYR A 201 20.85 2.77 -15.71
C TYR A 201 19.48 3.16 -16.29
N GLU A 202 18.51 2.25 -16.15
CA GLU A 202 17.14 2.48 -16.58
C GLU A 202 16.15 2.05 -15.50
N CYS A 203 15.13 2.86 -15.29
CA CYS A 203 14.03 2.59 -14.36
C CYS A 203 12.71 3.07 -14.98
N GLN A 204 11.69 2.24 -14.88
CA GLN A 204 10.36 2.53 -15.38
C GLN A 204 9.32 1.98 -14.40
N VAL A 205 8.44 2.86 -13.92
CA VAL A 205 7.31 2.50 -13.08
C VAL A 205 6.03 2.86 -13.80
N ARG A 206 5.12 1.89 -13.94
CA ARG A 206 3.82 2.09 -14.58
C ARG A 206 2.69 1.85 -13.58
N LEU A 207 1.75 2.79 -13.53
CA LEU A 207 0.43 2.55 -12.94
C LEU A 207 -0.45 1.88 -14.00
N LEU A 208 -1.06 0.76 -13.65
CA LEU A 208 -1.78 -0.09 -14.59
C LEU A 208 -3.24 -0.31 -14.16
N ARG A 209 -4.13 -0.37 -15.15
CA ARG A 209 -5.52 -0.84 -14.99
C ARG A 209 -5.56 -2.35 -14.81
N ASP A 210 -6.70 -2.87 -14.34
CA ASP A 210 -6.95 -4.30 -14.34
C ASP A 210 -7.39 -4.80 -15.73
N GLY A 211 -7.07 -6.06 -16.03
CA GLY A 211 -7.33 -6.71 -17.33
C GLY A 211 -6.06 -7.12 -18.08
N MET A 212 -6.18 -8.21 -18.85
CA MET A 212 -5.19 -8.61 -19.87
C MET A 212 -5.35 -7.66 -21.05
N PRO A 213 -4.41 -6.74 -21.32
CA PRO A 213 -4.59 -5.84 -22.45
C PRO A 213 -4.32 -6.60 -23.75
N LEU A 214 -5.04 -6.23 -24.82
CA LEU A 214 -4.64 -6.57 -26.19
C LEU A 214 -3.26 -5.98 -26.54
N HIS A 215 -2.84 -4.90 -25.85
CA HIS A 215 -1.50 -4.30 -25.94
C HIS A 215 -1.13 -3.48 -24.66
N PRO A 216 0.10 -3.60 -24.10
CA PRO A 216 0.50 -3.01 -22.80
C PRO A 216 0.32 -1.49 -22.65
N SER A 217 0.30 -0.75 -23.76
CA SER A 217 0.10 0.70 -23.74
C SER A 217 -1.31 1.11 -23.33
N PHE A 218 -2.34 0.30 -23.61
CA PHE A 218 -3.73 0.63 -23.29
C PHE A 218 -4.10 0.37 -21.83
N SER A 219 -3.32 -0.44 -21.12
CA SER A 219 -3.49 -0.66 -19.69
C SER A 219 -2.79 0.40 -18.83
N SER A 220 -1.89 1.21 -19.39
CA SER A 220 -1.12 2.20 -18.63
C SER A 220 -1.97 3.42 -18.31
N VAL A 221 -2.05 3.76 -17.03
CA VAL A 221 -2.70 4.99 -16.54
C VAL A 221 -1.69 6.13 -16.49
N ASP A 222 -0.53 5.87 -15.88
CA ASP A 222 0.56 6.84 -15.75
C ASP A 222 1.91 6.12 -15.75
N VAL A 223 2.98 6.82 -16.09
CA VAL A 223 4.32 6.26 -16.25
C VAL A 223 5.40 7.23 -15.80
N PHE A 224 6.25 6.76 -14.88
CA PHE A 224 7.56 7.33 -14.60
C PHE A 224 8.62 6.57 -15.39
N GLN A 225 9.52 7.30 -16.06
CA GLN A 225 10.65 6.76 -16.81
C GLN A 225 11.91 7.56 -16.55
N LEU A 226 13.00 6.84 -16.30
CA LEU A 226 14.34 7.37 -16.13
C LEU A 226 15.31 6.52 -16.94
N HIS A 227 16.13 7.17 -17.74
CA HIS A 227 17.32 6.61 -18.38
C HIS A 227 18.47 7.55 -18.04
N ASP A 228 19.54 7.02 -17.46
CA ASP A 228 20.73 7.82 -17.14
C ASP A 228 22.02 7.14 -17.62
N ASN A 229 22.85 7.94 -18.28
CA ASN A 229 24.20 7.57 -18.70
C ASN A 229 25.17 7.98 -17.58
N LEU A 230 25.65 6.99 -16.83
CA LEU A 230 26.55 7.18 -15.71
C LEU A 230 27.99 7.16 -16.21
N GLU A 231 28.51 8.34 -16.56
CA GLU A 231 29.85 8.53 -17.12
C GLU A 231 30.50 9.79 -16.55
N GLY A 232 31.83 9.77 -16.42
CA GLY A 232 32.60 10.91 -15.93
C GLY A 232 32.21 11.30 -14.50
N GLU A 233 31.76 12.53 -14.30
CA GLU A 233 31.38 13.04 -12.98
C GLU A 233 30.20 12.31 -12.34
N LYS A 234 29.45 11.49 -13.08
CA LYS A 234 28.37 10.66 -12.51
C LYS A 234 28.84 9.30 -12.00
N GLN A 235 30.09 8.92 -12.24
CA GLN A 235 30.61 7.66 -11.72
C GLN A 235 30.90 7.75 -10.21
N ASN A 236 31.01 6.59 -9.56
CA ASN A 236 31.47 6.45 -8.18
C ASN A 236 30.63 7.21 -7.14
N LYS A 237 29.32 7.35 -7.37
CA LYS A 237 28.40 7.97 -6.40
C LYS A 237 27.00 7.39 -6.54
N TRP A 238 26.28 7.39 -5.43
CA TRP A 238 24.89 6.96 -5.39
C TRP A 238 23.96 8.12 -5.74
N PHE A 239 23.03 7.87 -6.66
CA PHE A 239 21.93 8.77 -6.96
C PHE A 239 20.62 8.15 -6.49
N ARG A 240 19.65 9.00 -6.18
CA ARG A 240 18.31 8.57 -5.83
C ARG A 240 17.33 9.04 -6.90
N ALA A 241 16.74 8.09 -7.61
CA ALA A 241 15.57 8.34 -8.44
C ALA A 241 14.34 8.41 -7.54
N SER A 242 13.47 9.39 -7.73
CA SER A 242 12.20 9.47 -7.00
C SER A 242 11.11 10.14 -7.82
N HIS A 243 9.89 9.67 -7.67
CA HIS A 243 8.70 10.25 -8.28
C HIS A 243 7.48 10.04 -7.39
N VAL A 244 6.50 10.93 -7.50
CA VAL A 244 5.22 10.83 -6.80
C VAL A 244 4.11 10.90 -7.84
N PHE A 245 3.31 9.85 -7.94
CA PHE A 245 2.11 9.86 -8.74
C PHE A 245 0.97 10.45 -7.92
N GLU A 246 0.37 11.53 -8.42
CA GLU A 246 -0.78 12.21 -7.83
C GLU A 246 -1.81 12.47 -8.91
N ASN A 247 -3.10 12.54 -8.55
CA ASN A 247 -4.18 12.82 -9.49
C ASN A 247 -4.17 11.92 -10.73
N TYR A 248 -3.75 10.66 -10.56
CA TYR A 248 -3.61 9.67 -11.64
C TYR A 248 -4.95 9.21 -12.22
N GLY A 249 -6.07 9.69 -11.69
CA GLY A 249 -7.41 9.36 -12.16
C GLY A 249 -7.83 7.94 -11.76
N THR A 250 -8.96 7.51 -12.31
CA THR A 250 -9.57 6.24 -11.90
C THR A 250 -8.98 5.04 -12.64
N GLY A 251 -9.05 3.88 -11.99
CA GLY A 251 -8.83 2.57 -12.58
C GLY A 251 -7.45 1.96 -12.32
N VAL A 252 -6.57 2.62 -11.56
CA VAL A 252 -5.29 2.03 -11.14
C VAL A 252 -5.55 0.82 -10.25
N ARG A 253 -4.92 -0.32 -10.55
CA ARG A 253 -5.09 -1.59 -9.83
C ARG A 253 -3.76 -2.32 -9.61
N LYS A 254 -2.79 -2.11 -10.50
CA LYS A 254 -1.47 -2.74 -10.43
C LYS A 254 -0.37 -1.70 -10.63
N ILE A 255 0.80 -1.97 -10.08
CA ILE A 255 2.02 -1.20 -10.35
C ILE A 255 3.04 -2.16 -10.94
N ASN A 256 3.65 -1.80 -12.06
CA ASN A 256 4.78 -2.53 -12.62
C ASN A 256 6.05 -1.72 -12.42
N PHE A 257 6.93 -2.19 -11.55
CA PHE A 257 8.24 -1.58 -11.30
C PHE A 257 9.28 -2.37 -12.09
N CYS A 258 9.94 -1.75 -13.06
CA CYS A 258 10.97 -2.36 -13.90
C CYS A 258 12.24 -1.52 -13.83
N HIS A 259 13.38 -2.18 -13.72
CA HIS A 259 14.68 -1.51 -13.77
C HIS A 259 15.76 -2.42 -14.33
N GLY A 260 16.90 -1.82 -14.65
CA GLY A 260 18.00 -2.53 -15.24
C GLY A 260 19.12 -1.63 -15.69
N GLY A 261 19.99 -2.22 -16.50
CA GLY A 261 21.13 -1.51 -17.02
C GLY A 261 22.10 -2.43 -17.75
N ILE A 262 23.22 -1.83 -18.11
CA ILE A 262 24.32 -2.45 -18.83
C ILE A 262 25.59 -1.66 -18.52
N ASP A 263 26.75 -2.33 -18.57
CA ASP A 263 28.02 -1.62 -18.64
C ASP A 263 28.18 -0.86 -19.98
N ARG A 264 29.23 -0.03 -20.09
CA ARG A 264 29.58 0.63 -21.35
C ARG A 264 31.00 0.34 -21.84
N SER A 265 31.72 -0.55 -21.15
CA SER A 265 33.10 -0.94 -21.49
C SER A 265 33.21 -2.37 -22.02
N PHE A 266 32.10 -3.13 -21.99
CA PHE A 266 32.05 -4.52 -22.41
C PHE A 266 33.04 -5.44 -21.66
N TRP A 267 33.16 -5.23 -20.34
CA TRP A 267 34.08 -5.98 -19.48
C TRP A 267 33.38 -7.16 -18.83
N ALA A 268 33.95 -8.36 -19.05
CA ALA A 268 33.48 -9.58 -18.41
C ALA A 268 33.38 -9.40 -16.89
N GLY A 269 32.28 -9.88 -16.29
CA GLY A 269 31.94 -9.67 -14.89
C GLY A 269 30.77 -8.70 -14.66
N HIS A 270 30.76 -8.09 -13.48
CA HIS A 270 29.65 -7.27 -12.96
C HIS A 270 30.07 -5.80 -12.88
N TYR A 271 30.28 -5.20 -14.05
CA TYR A 271 30.75 -3.81 -14.19
C TYR A 271 29.64 -2.84 -14.58
N GLY A 272 28.42 -3.32 -14.80
CA GLY A 272 27.27 -2.48 -15.14
C GLY A 272 26.73 -1.70 -13.95
N SER A 273 25.52 -1.16 -14.16
CA SER A 273 24.78 -0.41 -13.15
C SER A 273 24.49 -1.25 -11.90
N LYS A 274 24.48 -0.57 -10.76
CA LYS A 274 24.17 -1.08 -9.42
C LYS A 274 22.92 -0.38 -8.90
N MET A 275 22.05 -1.10 -8.18
CA MET A 275 20.80 -0.56 -7.68
C MET A 275 20.32 -1.26 -6.41
N ALA A 276 19.70 -0.49 -5.53
CA ALA A 276 19.25 -0.95 -4.22
C ALA A 276 18.15 -0.03 -3.67
N GLY A 277 17.40 -0.52 -2.68
CA GLY A 277 16.43 0.30 -1.96
C GLY A 277 15.24 0.72 -2.83
N ALA A 278 14.82 -0.14 -3.76
CA ALA A 278 13.60 0.05 -4.54
C ALA A 278 12.37 0.15 -3.64
N CYS A 279 11.57 1.19 -3.83
CA CYS A 279 10.45 1.53 -2.97
C CYS A 279 9.20 1.83 -3.78
N VAL A 280 8.08 1.32 -3.30
CA VAL A 280 6.74 1.79 -3.65
C VAL A 280 5.96 1.97 -2.35
N TYR A 281 5.61 3.21 -2.03
CA TYR A 281 4.84 3.58 -0.83
C TYR A 281 3.54 4.24 -1.26
N VAL A 282 2.42 3.75 -0.76
CA VAL A 282 1.15 4.47 -0.86
C VAL A 282 0.97 5.26 0.43
N ARG A 283 0.90 6.58 0.30
CA ARG A 283 0.73 7.49 1.44
C ARG A 283 -0.71 7.49 1.91
N VAL A 284 -0.89 7.78 3.20
CA VAL A 284 -2.24 8.07 3.70
C VAL A 284 -2.77 9.32 3.00
N PRO A 285 -3.98 9.29 2.42
CA PRO A 285 -4.54 10.46 1.75
C PRO A 285 -4.69 11.63 2.74
N PRO A 286 -4.39 12.86 2.32
CA PRO A 286 -4.61 14.03 3.17
C PRO A 286 -6.10 14.19 3.47
N VAL A 287 -6.43 14.63 4.68
CA VAL A 287 -7.79 15.02 5.02
C VAL A 287 -8.05 16.38 4.39
N GLN A 288 -8.93 16.42 3.39
CA GLN A 288 -9.49 17.67 2.90
C GLN A 288 -10.64 18.05 3.83
N TYR A 289 -10.47 19.11 4.62
CA TYR A 289 -11.58 19.68 5.37
C TYR A 289 -12.51 20.36 4.38
N THR A 290 -13.71 19.81 4.19
CA THR A 290 -14.78 20.51 3.49
C THR A 290 -15.59 21.30 4.50
N GLN A 291 -16.21 22.40 4.07
CA GLN A 291 -17.07 23.21 4.96
C GLN A 291 -18.20 22.40 5.60
N ASP A 292 -18.61 21.28 4.98
CA ASP A 292 -19.57 20.31 5.52
C ASP A 292 -19.06 19.49 6.72
N ASP A 293 -17.75 19.42 6.96
CA ASP A 293 -17.19 18.71 8.12
C ASP A 293 -17.42 19.48 9.44
N LEU A 294 -17.62 20.81 9.36
CA LEU A 294 -18.08 21.66 10.47
C LEU A 294 -19.56 21.46 10.77
N ASP A 295 -20.33 20.94 9.82
CA ASP A 295 -21.75 20.60 9.94
C ASP A 295 -21.97 19.11 10.23
N THR A 296 -20.91 18.34 10.56
CA THR A 296 -21.12 17.03 11.18
C THR A 296 -21.75 17.29 12.54
N PRO A 297 -23.01 16.91 12.78
CA PRO A 297 -23.60 17.14 14.08
C PRO A 297 -22.71 16.47 15.13
N PRO A 298 -22.65 17.02 16.36
CA PRO A 298 -22.16 16.29 17.52
C PRO A 298 -22.78 14.89 17.51
N ILE A 299 -22.09 13.93 18.15
CA ILE A 299 -22.39 12.49 18.07
C ILE A 299 -23.90 12.15 18.15
N LEU A 300 -24.72 12.95 18.81
CA LEU A 300 -26.06 13.40 18.41
C LEU A 300 -26.34 14.62 19.31
N ASP A 301 -26.83 15.74 18.77
CA ASP A 301 -27.55 16.69 19.63
C ASP A 301 -28.90 16.05 19.98
N GLU A 302 -29.10 15.85 21.29
CA GLU A 302 -30.25 15.28 22.03
C GLU A 302 -30.35 13.74 22.19
#